data_AF-A0A2K8U276-F1
#
_entry.id   AF-A0A2K8U276-F1
#
_cell.length_a   1.000
_cell.length_b   1.000
_cell.length_c   1.000
_cell.angle_alpha   90.00
_cell.angle_beta   90.00
_cell.angle_gamma   90.00
#
_symmetry.space_group_name_H-M   'P 1'
#
loop_
_entity.id
_entity.type
_entity.pdbx_description
1 polymer ?
#
loop_
_entity_poly.entity_id
_entity_poly.type
_entity_poly.pdbx_seq_one_letter_code
_entity_poly.pdbx_strand_id
1 'polypeptide(L)'
;MGSVVELYEALASAPDERARARLIAAAFERLEERYPHLPDLVTHQQLRETEVRLQKEIEQVRADLSLQIERLRGEVKTEIEQLRAEVKTDIAQLRGELRETELRLQKEIEQLRGEVTTAIEHSRNTLLMWIIPLMFAQVGALAALVKLL
;
A
#
# COMPACT_ATOMS: atom_id res chain seq x y z
N MET A 1 37.55 57.76 31.42
CA MET A 1 37.07 57.13 32.66
C MET A 1 35.64 56.64 32.39
N GLY A 2 35.19 55.53 32.97
CA GLY A 2 33.88 54.95 32.60
C GLY A 2 32.72 55.89 32.95
N SER A 3 31.67 55.94 32.13
CA SER A 3 30.49 56.80 32.37
C SER A 3 29.85 56.60 33.75
N VAL A 4 30.01 55.40 34.31
CA VAL A 4 29.56 55.02 35.66
C VAL A 4 30.38 55.72 36.75
N VAL A 5 31.69 55.91 36.54
CA VAL A 5 32.59 56.61 37.47
C VAL A 5 32.28 58.11 37.49
N GLU A 6 32.04 58.70 36.31
CA GLU A 6 31.65 60.11 36.17
C GLU A 6 30.26 60.36 36.79
N LEU A 7 29.31 59.43 36.64
CA LEU A 7 28.01 59.51 37.31
C LEU A 7 28.14 59.40 38.84
N TYR A 8 29.00 58.50 39.33
CA TYR A 8 29.25 58.36 40.76
C TYR A 8 29.83 59.64 41.38
N GLU A 9 30.86 60.23 40.76
CA GLU A 9 31.47 61.47 41.25
C GLU A 9 30.48 62.65 41.18
N ALA A 10 29.66 62.73 40.13
CA ALA A 10 28.61 63.73 39.99
C ALA A 10 27.51 63.58 41.06
N LEU A 11 27.12 62.35 41.41
CA LEU A 11 26.14 62.09 42.47
C LEU A 11 26.71 62.34 43.87
N ALA A 12 27.99 62.03 44.10
CA ALA A 12 28.68 62.27 45.36
C ALA A 12 28.88 63.77 45.65
N SER A 13 29.04 64.57 44.60
CA SER A 13 29.27 66.02 44.69
C SER A 13 27.99 66.85 44.62
N ALA A 14 26.82 66.21 44.53
CA ALA A 14 25.54 66.89 44.37
C ALA A 14 25.07 67.57 45.68
N PRO A 15 24.63 68.84 45.61
CA PRO A 15 24.33 69.64 46.81
C PRO A 15 23.02 69.27 47.51
N ASP A 16 22.05 68.70 46.79
CA ASP A 16 20.74 68.35 47.32
C ASP A 16 20.15 67.11 46.65
N GLU A 17 19.08 66.58 47.25
CA GLU A 17 18.43 65.36 46.77
C GLU A 17 17.76 65.53 45.40
N ARG A 18 17.31 66.76 45.08
CA ARG A 18 16.80 67.10 43.76
C ARG A 18 17.88 67.09 42.69
N ALA A 19 19.09 67.59 42.95
CA ALA A 19 20.19 67.51 42.00
C ALA A 19 20.60 66.05 41.76
N ARG A 20 20.65 65.22 42.82
CA ARG A 20 20.87 63.77 42.68
C ARG A 20 19.81 63.10 41.81
N ALA A 21 18.53 63.39 42.06
CA ALA A 21 17.43 62.83 41.26
C ALA A 21 17.53 63.23 39.77
N ARG A 22 17.91 64.48 39.46
CA ARG A 22 18.11 64.95 38.08
C ARG A 22 19.29 64.25 37.39
N LEU A 23 20.39 64.06 38.10
CA LEU A 23 21.56 63.34 37.57
C LEU A 23 21.24 61.88 37.26
N ILE A 24 20.44 61.22 38.12
CA ILE A 24 19.94 59.86 37.89
C ILE A 24 19.03 59.84 36.65
N ALA A 25 18.06 60.75 36.55
CA ALA A 25 17.16 60.83 35.40
C ALA A 25 17.91 61.04 34.07
N ALA A 26 18.86 61.98 34.04
CA ALA A 26 19.69 62.24 32.85
C ALA A 26 20.60 61.05 32.49
N ALA A 27 21.02 60.26 33.47
CA ALA A 27 21.77 59.02 33.21
C ALA A 27 20.89 57.93 32.59
N PHE A 28 19.63 57.80 33.04
CA PHE A 28 18.66 56.88 32.45
C PHE A 28 18.26 57.29 31.03
N GLU A 29 18.02 58.58 30.76
CA GLU A 29 17.75 59.09 29.41
C GLU A 29 18.89 58.74 28.43
N ARG A 30 20.15 58.97 28.84
CA ARG A 30 21.31 58.60 28.01
C ARG A 30 21.44 57.09 27.81
N LEU A 31 21.03 56.28 28.79
CA LEU A 31 21.03 54.82 28.67
C LEU A 31 19.98 54.35 27.66
N GLU A 32 18.78 54.95 27.71
CA GLU A 32 17.67 54.66 26.80
C GLU A 32 17.99 55.08 25.36
N GLU A 33 18.61 56.25 25.16
CA GLU A 33 19.13 56.68 23.85
C GLU A 33 20.24 55.76 23.32
N ARG A 34 21.09 55.24 24.22
CA ARG A 34 22.20 54.35 23.85
C ARG A 34 21.73 52.94 23.50
N TYR A 35 20.64 52.48 24.11
CA TYR A 35 20.07 51.14 23.91
C TYR A 35 18.55 51.21 23.74
N PRO A 36 18.05 51.72 22.59
CA PRO A 36 16.62 51.88 22.34
C PRO A 36 15.83 50.55 22.30
N HIS A 37 16.53 49.41 22.24
CA HIS A 37 15.96 48.06 22.21
C HIS A 37 15.86 47.41 23.60
N LEU A 38 16.30 48.08 24.68
CA LEU A 38 16.15 47.59 26.06
C LEU A 38 14.69 47.17 26.40
N PRO A 39 13.65 47.90 25.98
CA PRO A 39 12.26 47.51 26.24
C PRO A 39 11.81 46.24 25.48
N ASP A 40 12.44 45.94 24.35
CA ASP A 40 12.10 44.80 23.49
C ASP A 40 12.89 43.52 23.83
N LEU A 41 13.74 43.58 24.87
CA LEU A 41 14.51 42.41 25.29
C LEU A 41 13.59 41.34 25.89
N VAL A 42 13.69 40.14 25.32
CA VAL A 42 13.04 38.95 25.88
C VAL A 42 13.65 38.64 27.24
N THR A 43 12.80 38.60 28.26
CA THR A 43 13.22 38.22 29.61
C THR A 43 13.56 36.73 29.67
N HIS A 44 14.45 36.35 30.60
CA HIS A 44 14.73 34.93 30.86
C HIS A 44 13.47 34.12 31.19
N GLN A 45 12.50 34.75 31.84
CA GLN A 45 11.21 34.12 32.13
C GLN A 45 10.44 33.79 30.84
N GLN A 46 10.30 34.76 29.92
CA GLN A 46 9.64 34.54 28.62
C GLN A 46 10.36 33.47 27.78
N LEU A 47 11.70 33.43 27.82
CA LEU A 47 12.46 32.38 27.14
C LEU A 47 12.17 31.00 27.77
N ARG A 48 12.11 30.92 29.10
CA ARG A 48 11.79 29.66 29.79
C ARG A 48 10.37 29.18 29.51
N GLU A 49 9.41 30.10 29.46
CA GLU A 49 8.02 29.80 29.11
C GLU A 49 7.92 29.27 27.67
N THR A 50 8.64 29.87 26.72
CA THR A 50 8.65 29.39 25.33
C THR A 50 9.35 28.04 25.19
N GLU A 51 10.45 27.81 25.91
CA GLU A 51 11.15 26.51 25.95
C GLU A 51 10.23 25.39 26.46
N VAL A 52 9.53 25.63 27.58
CA VAL A 52 8.58 24.65 28.15
C VAL A 52 7.42 24.40 27.20
N ARG A 53 6.89 25.45 26.56
CA ARG A 53 5.81 25.31 25.56
C ARG A 53 6.26 24.46 24.37
N LEU A 54 7.43 24.75 23.81
CA LEU A 54 8.00 24.00 22.68
C LEU A 54 8.28 22.55 23.07
N GLN A 55 8.79 22.29 24.27
CA GLN A 55 9.01 20.92 24.74
C GLN A 55 7.69 20.14 24.80
N LYS A 56 6.63 20.76 25.32
CA LYS A 56 5.29 20.16 25.35
C LYS A 56 4.73 19.90 23.94
N GLU A 57 4.90 20.83 23.02
CA GLU A 57 4.48 20.67 21.62
C GLU A 57 5.25 19.51 20.94
N ILE A 58 6.56 19.40 21.18
CA ILE A 58 7.38 18.30 20.67
C ILE A 58 6.91 16.95 21.23
N GLU A 59 6.65 16.87 22.53
CA GLU A 59 6.13 15.66 23.16
C GLU A 59 4.77 15.25 22.59
N GLN A 60 3.88 16.23 22.38
CA GLN A 60 2.57 16.00 21.77
C GLN A 60 2.70 15.49 20.33
N VAL A 61 3.50 16.14 19.49
CA VAL A 61 3.73 15.71 18.11
C VAL A 61 4.34 14.31 18.05
N ARG A 62 5.27 13.97 18.96
CA ARG A 62 5.85 12.62 19.05
C ARG A 62 4.81 11.57 19.42
N ALA A 63 3.92 11.88 20.37
CA ALA A 63 2.83 10.98 20.76
C ALA A 63 1.85 10.77 19.60
N ASP A 64 1.43 11.85 18.93
CA ASP A 64 0.51 11.80 17.79
C ASP A 64 1.11 10.99 16.62
N LEU A 65 2.38 11.21 16.29
CA LEU A 65 3.08 10.44 15.25
C LEU A 65 3.17 8.95 15.62
N SER A 66 3.45 8.64 16.89
CA SER A 66 3.50 7.24 17.34
C SER A 66 2.15 6.55 17.21
N LEU A 67 1.05 7.23 17.56
CA LEU A 67 -0.31 6.72 17.37
C LEU A 67 -0.66 6.53 15.90
N GLN A 68 -0.29 7.47 15.04
CA GLN A 68 -0.53 7.35 13.58
C GLN A 68 0.24 6.17 12.98
N ILE A 69 1.50 5.96 13.40
CA ILE A 69 2.31 4.82 12.94
C ILE A 69 1.66 3.49 13.35
N GLU A 70 1.23 3.36 14.60
CA GLU A 70 0.59 2.13 15.07
C GLU A 70 -0.76 1.88 14.39
N ARG A 71 -1.52 2.95 14.13
CA ARG A 71 -2.76 2.85 13.34
C ARG A 71 -2.50 2.37 11.92
N LEU A 72 -1.55 2.99 11.21
CA LEU A 72 -1.17 2.58 9.85
C LEU A 72 -0.66 1.14 9.81
N ARG A 73 0.12 0.71 10.80
CA ARG A 73 0.55 -0.70 10.93
C ARG A 73 -0.64 -1.64 11.08
N GLY A 74 -1.65 -1.27 11.88
CA GLY A 74 -2.88 -2.04 12.04
C GLY A 74 -3.70 -2.12 10.75
N GLU A 75 -3.86 -1.00 10.05
CA GLU A 75 -4.56 -0.91 8.76
C GLU A 75 -3.86 -1.81 7.71
N VAL A 76 -2.55 -1.65 7.51
CA VAL A 76 -1.76 -2.47 6.57
C VAL A 76 -1.84 -3.96 6.91
N LYS A 77 -1.78 -4.34 8.19
CA LYS A 77 -1.91 -5.74 8.60
C LYS A 77 -3.28 -6.30 8.22
N THR A 78 -4.34 -5.53 8.43
CA THR A 78 -5.72 -5.91 8.09
C THR A 78 -5.88 -6.08 6.59
N GLU A 79 -5.36 -5.14 5.78
CA GLU A 79 -5.38 -5.23 4.31
C GLU A 79 -4.62 -6.47 3.80
N ILE A 80 -3.45 -6.79 4.38
CA ILE A 80 -2.70 -8.00 4.02
C ILE A 80 -3.51 -9.27 4.35
N GLU A 81 -4.19 -9.31 5.49
CA GLU A 81 -5.03 -10.46 5.86
C GLU A 81 -6.25 -10.61 4.93
N GLN A 82 -6.88 -9.51 4.55
CA GLN A 82 -7.98 -9.49 3.58
C GLN A 82 -7.52 -9.97 2.20
N LEU A 83 -6.44 -9.41 1.65
CA LEU A 83 -5.88 -9.83 0.36
C LEU A 83 -5.49 -11.31 0.35
N ARG A 84 -4.94 -11.83 1.45
CA ARG A 84 -4.64 -13.26 1.57
C ARG A 84 -5.90 -14.13 1.53
N ALA A 85 -6.99 -13.68 2.15
CA ALA A 85 -8.26 -14.39 2.14
C ALA A 85 -8.91 -14.37 0.75
N GLU A 86 -8.87 -13.23 0.06
CA GLU A 86 -9.34 -13.08 -1.32
C GLU A 86 -8.57 -14.01 -2.26
N VAL A 87 -7.23 -13.95 -2.26
CA VAL A 87 -6.38 -14.82 -3.09
C VAL A 87 -6.64 -16.30 -2.81
N LYS A 88 -6.86 -16.69 -1.55
CA LYS A 88 -7.18 -18.08 -1.20
C LYS A 88 -8.52 -18.51 -1.79
N THR A 89 -9.50 -17.61 -1.80
CA THR A 89 -10.84 -17.84 -2.39
C THR A 89 -10.72 -17.98 -3.90
N ASP A 90 -9.99 -17.08 -4.57
CA ASP A 90 -9.75 -17.13 -6.01
C ASP A 90 -9.05 -18.42 -6.43
N ILE A 91 -8.02 -18.85 -5.68
CA ILE A 91 -7.33 -20.13 -5.93
C ILE A 91 -8.31 -21.31 -5.78
N ALA A 92 -9.20 -21.28 -4.79
CA ALA A 92 -10.18 -22.34 -4.60
C ALA A 92 -11.20 -22.38 -5.75
N GLN A 93 -11.66 -21.21 -6.21
CA GLN A 93 -12.57 -21.09 -7.35
C GLN A 93 -11.92 -21.58 -8.64
N LEU A 94 -10.71 -21.12 -8.98
CA LEU A 94 -9.97 -21.56 -10.16
C LEU A 94 -9.71 -23.07 -10.16
N ARG A 95 -9.42 -23.66 -9.00
CA ARG A 95 -9.31 -25.13 -8.88
C ARG A 95 -10.64 -25.84 -9.13
N GLY A 96 -11.76 -25.24 -8.73
CA GLY A 96 -13.10 -25.75 -9.02
C GLY A 96 -13.38 -25.72 -10.52
N GLU A 97 -13.18 -24.56 -11.15
CA GLU A 97 -13.36 -24.37 -12.61
C GLU A 97 -12.46 -25.32 -13.42
N LEU A 98 -11.21 -25.51 -12.99
CA LEU A 98 -10.30 -26.45 -13.64
C LEU A 98 -10.82 -27.90 -13.55
N ARG A 99 -11.30 -28.34 -12.39
CA ARG A 99 -11.89 -29.68 -12.24
C ARG A 99 -13.14 -29.86 -13.08
N GLU A 100 -13.99 -28.84 -13.15
CA GLU A 100 -15.20 -28.88 -13.99
C GLU A 100 -14.84 -29.01 -15.47
N THR A 101 -13.86 -28.23 -15.94
CA THR A 101 -13.38 -28.33 -17.32
C THR A 101 -12.73 -29.68 -17.62
N GLU A 102 -11.94 -30.24 -16.70
CA GLU A 102 -11.38 -31.59 -16.83
C GLU A 102 -12.47 -32.66 -16.96
N LEU A 103 -13.50 -32.62 -16.09
CA LEU A 103 -14.62 -33.57 -16.15
C LEU A 103 -15.41 -33.43 -17.46
N ARG A 104 -15.63 -32.19 -17.91
CA ARG A 104 -16.30 -31.92 -19.18
C ARG A 104 -15.51 -32.50 -20.35
N LEU A 105 -14.20 -32.27 -20.39
CA LEU A 105 -13.34 -32.81 -21.44
C LEU A 105 -13.29 -34.34 -21.41
N GLN A 106 -13.25 -34.96 -20.23
CA GLN A 106 -13.33 -36.42 -20.11
C GLN A 106 -14.64 -36.96 -20.70
N LYS A 107 -15.77 -36.30 -20.41
CA LYS A 107 -17.07 -36.66 -20.97
C LYS A 107 -17.12 -36.49 -22.48
N GLU A 108 -16.61 -35.38 -23.01
CA GLU A 108 -16.55 -35.12 -24.45
C GLU A 108 -15.66 -36.18 -25.16
N ILE A 109 -14.52 -36.56 -24.57
CA ILE A 109 -13.66 -37.63 -25.10
C ILE A 109 -14.38 -38.98 -25.11
N GLU A 110 -15.07 -39.34 -24.03
CA GLU A 110 -15.80 -40.62 -23.94
C GLU A 110 -16.94 -40.67 -24.97
N GLN A 111 -17.66 -39.56 -25.12
CA GLN A 111 -18.70 -39.43 -26.14
C GLN A 111 -18.11 -39.60 -27.55
N LEU A 112 -17.03 -38.90 -27.88
CA LEU A 112 -16.36 -39.03 -29.18
C LEU A 112 -15.86 -40.46 -29.44
N ARG A 113 -15.35 -41.16 -28.42
CA ARG A 113 -14.96 -42.58 -28.53
C ARG A 113 -16.16 -43.48 -28.86
N GLY A 114 -17.31 -43.24 -28.23
CA GLY A 114 -18.55 -43.95 -28.53
C GLY A 114 -19.02 -43.69 -29.97
N GLU A 115 -19.04 -42.42 -30.39
CA GLU A 115 -19.41 -42.01 -31.75
C GLU A 115 -18.50 -42.66 -32.80
N VAL A 116 -17.18 -42.66 -32.57
CA VAL A 116 -16.23 -43.33 -33.46
C VAL A 116 -16.45 -44.84 -33.53
N THR A 117 -16.68 -45.50 -32.39
CA THR A 117 -16.92 -46.95 -32.35
C THR A 117 -18.17 -47.34 -33.12
N THR A 118 -19.27 -46.62 -32.90
CA THR A 118 -20.53 -46.82 -33.62
C THR A 118 -20.41 -46.54 -35.12
N ALA A 119 -19.67 -45.50 -35.51
CA ALA A 119 -19.37 -45.21 -36.92
C ALA A 119 -18.57 -46.35 -37.59
N ILE A 120 -17.58 -46.91 -36.88
CA ILE A 120 -16.81 -48.07 -37.37
C ILE A 120 -17.70 -49.30 -37.54
N GLU A 121 -18.56 -49.61 -36.55
CA GLU A 121 -19.50 -50.73 -36.65
C GLU A 121 -20.47 -50.56 -37.82
N HIS A 122 -21.01 -49.35 -38.00
CA HIS A 122 -21.89 -49.04 -39.11
C HIS A 122 -21.19 -49.22 -40.46
N SER A 123 -19.95 -48.74 -40.58
CA SER A 123 -19.13 -48.93 -41.79
C SER A 123 -18.82 -50.42 -42.05
N ARG A 124 -18.41 -51.17 -41.02
CA ARG A 124 -18.17 -52.62 -41.12
C ARG A 124 -19.41 -53.38 -41.56
N ASN A 125 -20.57 -53.11 -40.95
CA ASN A 125 -21.83 -53.76 -41.30
C ASN A 125 -22.25 -53.43 -42.74
N THR A 126 -22.08 -52.16 -43.14
CA THR A 126 -22.34 -51.73 -44.52
C THR A 126 -21.44 -52.47 -45.50
N LEU A 127 -20.14 -52.58 -45.22
CA LEU A 127 -19.20 -53.33 -46.06
C LEU A 127 -19.56 -54.81 -46.15
N LEU A 128 -19.91 -55.46 -45.03
CA LEU A 128 -20.33 -56.86 -45.02
C LEU A 128 -21.59 -57.09 -45.84
N MET A 129 -22.57 -56.19 -45.73
CA MET A 129 -23.82 -56.25 -46.52
C MET A 129 -23.55 -56.25 -48.03
N TRP A 130 -22.50 -55.55 -48.50
CA TRP A 130 -22.14 -55.51 -49.93
C TRP A 130 -21.17 -56.62 -50.35
N ILE A 131 -20.20 -57.00 -49.52
CA ILE A 131 -19.19 -58.01 -49.84
C ILE A 131 -19.80 -59.42 -49.89
N ILE A 132 -20.73 -59.76 -48.99
CA ILE A 132 -21.30 -61.10 -48.92
C ILE A 132 -22.02 -61.49 -50.23
N PRO A 133 -22.99 -60.71 -50.76
CA PRO A 133 -23.62 -61.02 -52.04
C PRO A 133 -22.63 -61.03 -53.21
N LEU A 134 -21.65 -60.12 -53.21
CA LEU A 134 -20.61 -60.07 -54.24
C LEU A 134 -19.79 -61.36 -54.29
N MET A 135 -19.40 -61.91 -53.14
CA MET A 135 -18.66 -63.18 -53.05
C MET A 135 -19.50 -64.35 -53.57
N PHE A 136 -20.80 -64.41 -53.22
CA PHE A 136 -21.69 -65.43 -53.77
C PHE A 136 -21.85 -65.33 -55.29
N ALA A 137 -21.94 -64.11 -55.83
CA ALA A 137 -21.99 -63.89 -57.27
C ALA A 137 -20.69 -64.36 -57.96
N GLN A 138 -19.52 -64.08 -57.39
CA GLN A 138 -18.22 -64.52 -57.91
C GLN A 138 -18.10 -66.06 -57.93
N VAL A 139 -18.48 -66.74 -56.84
CA VAL A 139 -18.47 -68.22 -56.77
C VAL A 139 -19.44 -68.82 -57.79
N GLY A 140 -20.64 -68.27 -57.92
CA GLY A 140 -21.62 -68.71 -58.92
C GLY A 140 -21.10 -68.55 -60.35
N ALA A 141 -20.45 -67.43 -60.66
CA ALA A 141 -19.85 -67.19 -61.96
C ALA A 141 -18.73 -68.20 -62.28
N LEU A 142 -17.83 -68.49 -61.32
CA LEU A 142 -16.78 -69.50 -61.49
C LEU A 142 -17.34 -70.90 -61.72
N ALA A 143 -18.37 -71.31 -60.96
CA ALA A 143 -19.01 -72.62 -61.12
C ALA A 143 -19.66 -72.78 -62.51
N ALA A 144 -20.30 -71.72 -63.01
CA ALA A 144 -20.86 -71.72 -64.37
C ALA A 144 -19.77 -71.85 -65.44
N LEU A 145 -18.62 -71.20 -65.23
CA LEU A 145 -17.49 -71.21 -66.17
C LEU A 145 -16.82 -72.59 -66.22
N VAL A 146 -16.64 -73.26 -65.08
CA VAL A 146 -16.13 -74.65 -65.02
C VAL A 146 -17.07 -75.64 -65.70
N LYS A 147 -18.38 -75.43 -65.62
CA LYS A 147 -19.37 -76.31 -66.28
C LYS A 147 -19.41 -76.13 -67.81
N LEU A 148 -18.91 -75.01 -68.31
CA LEU A 148 -18.88 -74.65 -69.72
C LEU A 148 -17.58 -75.10 -70.44
N LEU A 149 -16.54 -75.43 -69.67
CA LEU A 149 -15.27 -76.04 -70.12
C LEU A 149 -15.39 -77.57 -70.16
#